data_AF-A0A7W1ATT7-F1
#
_entry.id   AF-A0A7W1ATT7-F1
#
_cell.length_a   1.000
_cell.length_b   1.000
_cell.length_c   1.000
_cell.angle_alpha   90.00
_cell.angle_beta   90.00
_cell.angle_gamma   90.00
#
_symmetry.space_group_name_H-M   'P 1'
#
loop_
_entity.id
_entity.type
_entity.pdbx_description
1 polymer ?
#
loop_
_entity_poly.entity_id
_entity_poly.type
_entity_poly.pdbx_seq_one_letter_code
_entity_poly.pdbx_strand_id
1 'polypeptide(L)'
;MTTGERDPPVRAENPPDSTSKLVPSRTILDQVRSAKRAVAALNFYNAETLRAHVNAARELKAPLILQTTEATIDYLGLGMAVAMARAAAEETGQLIALHLDHGGTYDLAARCIDAGYTSVM
;
A
#
# COMPACT_ATOMS: atom_id res chain seq x y z
N MET A 1 42.85 -15.47 -13.48
CA MET A 1 41.67 -15.51 -14.36
C MET A 1 40.54 -16.17 -13.59
N THR A 2 39.72 -15.39 -12.89
CA THR A 2 38.52 -15.87 -12.19
C THR A 2 37.32 -15.27 -12.91
N THR A 3 36.50 -16.14 -13.49
CA THR A 3 35.30 -15.80 -14.25
C THR A 3 34.29 -15.12 -13.32
N GLY A 4 34.12 -13.81 -13.47
CA GLY A 4 33.03 -13.08 -12.81
C GLY A 4 31.70 -13.45 -13.46
N GLU A 5 30.90 -14.26 -12.77
CA GLU A 5 29.47 -14.39 -13.06
C GLU A 5 28.82 -13.03 -12.83
N ARG A 6 28.35 -12.42 -13.93
CA ARG A 6 27.54 -11.21 -13.88
C ARG A 6 26.11 -11.62 -13.55
N ASP A 7 25.57 -11.03 -12.50
CA ASP A 7 24.13 -11.13 -12.19
C ASP A 7 23.29 -10.81 -13.43
N PRO A 8 22.17 -11.51 -13.63
CA PRO A 8 21.27 -11.22 -14.73
C PRO A 8 20.72 -9.79 -14.60
N PRO A 9 20.48 -9.08 -15.72
CA PRO A 9 19.97 -7.73 -15.66
C PRO A 9 18.61 -7.70 -14.94
N VAL A 10 18.52 -6.85 -13.93
CA VAL A 10 17.24 -6.47 -13.31
C VAL A 10 16.32 -6.02 -14.44
N ARG A 11 15.20 -6.74 -14.63
CA ARG A 11 14.23 -6.40 -15.67
C ARG A 11 13.79 -4.96 -15.46
N ALA A 12 13.97 -4.12 -16.49
CA ALA A 12 13.43 -2.77 -16.48
C ALA A 12 11.92 -2.87 -16.26
N GLU A 13 11.45 -2.32 -15.14
CA GLU A 13 10.02 -2.21 -14.88
C GLU A 13 9.44 -1.23 -15.91
N ASN A 14 8.46 -1.71 -16.69
CA ASN A 14 7.70 -0.85 -17.58
C ASN A 14 7.01 0.25 -16.75
N PRO A 15 6.91 1.50 -17.25
CA PRO A 15 6.22 2.56 -16.54
C PRO A 15 4.77 2.14 -16.28
N PRO A 16 4.27 2.24 -15.03
CA PRO A 16 2.91 1.81 -14.71
C PRO A 16 1.90 2.73 -15.40
N ASP A 17 0.99 2.09 -16.14
CA ASP A 17 -0.22 2.68 -16.72
C ASP A 17 -1.00 3.47 -15.66
N SER A 18 -1.37 4.71 -15.97
CA SER A 18 -1.51 5.79 -14.99
C SER A 18 -2.88 5.92 -14.33
N THR A 19 -3.71 4.88 -14.27
CA THR A 19 -5.00 4.95 -13.57
C THR A 19 -5.37 3.60 -12.95
N SER A 20 -5.48 3.59 -11.62
CA SER A 20 -5.92 2.47 -10.77
C SER A 20 -4.88 1.35 -10.55
N LYS A 21 -4.00 1.56 -9.56
CA LYS A 21 -3.38 0.49 -8.78
C LYS A 21 -2.86 1.03 -7.45
N LEU A 22 -3.15 0.32 -6.36
CA LEU A 22 -2.40 0.46 -5.12
C LEU A 22 -0.90 0.28 -5.44
N VAL A 23 -0.05 1.09 -4.84
CA VAL A 23 1.41 1.02 -5.07
C VAL A 23 2.11 0.32 -3.91
N PRO A 24 3.29 -0.30 -4.14
CA PRO A 24 4.13 -0.76 -3.05
C PRO A 24 4.47 0.39 -2.09
N SER A 25 4.43 0.13 -0.78
CA SER A 25 4.75 1.18 0.21
C SER A 25 6.17 1.74 0.03
N ARG A 26 7.10 0.92 -0.49
CA ARG A 26 8.45 1.33 -0.84
C ARG A 26 8.47 2.55 -1.78
N THR A 27 7.61 2.60 -2.80
CA THR A 27 7.52 3.73 -3.73
C THR A 27 7.23 5.03 -2.98
N ILE A 28 6.28 4.98 -2.05
CA ILE A 28 5.90 6.13 -1.22
C ILE A 28 7.03 6.50 -0.26
N LEU A 29 7.64 5.51 0.40
CA LEU A 29 8.71 5.71 1.39
C LEU A 29 9.97 6.31 0.75
N ASP A 30 10.36 5.83 -0.44
CA ASP A 30 11.51 6.37 -1.17
C ASP A 30 11.26 7.83 -1.60
N GLN A 31 10.03 8.17 -2.02
CA GLN A 31 9.64 9.54 -2.36
C GLN A 31 9.73 10.47 -1.14
N VAL A 32 9.10 10.12 -0.02
CA VAL A 32 9.10 11.00 1.17
C VAL A 32 10.48 11.07 1.84
N ARG A 33 11.26 9.99 1.84
CA ARG A 33 12.64 9.99 2.35
C ARG A 33 13.52 10.95 1.56
N SER A 34 13.43 10.93 0.23
CA SER A 34 14.19 11.84 -0.65
C SER A 34 13.81 13.30 -0.41
N ALA A 35 12.55 13.56 -0.08
CA ALA A 35 12.05 14.89 0.28
C ALA A 35 12.29 15.28 1.75
N LYS A 36 12.93 14.42 2.58
CA LYS A 36 13.08 14.59 4.03
C LYS A 36 11.74 14.83 4.75
N ARG A 37 10.71 14.12 4.32
CA ARG A 37 9.35 14.15 4.90
C ARG A 37 8.96 12.75 5.38
N ALA A 38 7.87 12.70 6.13
CA ALA A 38 7.19 11.46 6.50
C ALA A 38 5.90 11.29 5.68
N VAL A 39 5.38 10.06 5.67
CA VAL A 39 4.04 9.73 5.18
C VAL A 39 3.18 9.26 6.35
N ALA A 40 1.89 9.60 6.33
CA ALA A 40 0.94 9.07 7.30
C ALA A 40 0.60 7.61 6.93
N ALA A 41 0.71 6.73 7.92
CA ALA A 41 0.17 5.38 7.88
C ALA A 41 -1.01 5.33 8.86
N LEU A 42 -2.21 5.09 8.34
CA LEU A 42 -3.46 5.25 9.08
C LEU A 42 -4.33 4.01 8.94
N ASN A 43 -4.69 3.41 10.07
CA ASN A 43 -5.63 2.30 10.09
C ASN A 43 -7.04 2.77 9.77
N PHE A 44 -7.77 2.01 8.95
CA PHE A 44 -9.20 2.17 8.77
C PHE A 44 -9.94 0.91 9.24
N TYR A 45 -11.19 1.09 9.65
CA TYR A 45 -12.02 0.02 10.22
C TYR A 45 -13.42 -0.05 9.62
N ASN A 46 -13.81 1.00 8.88
CA ASN A 46 -15.12 1.17 8.26
C ASN A 46 -15.05 2.26 7.17
N ALA A 47 -16.18 2.55 6.54
CA ALA A 47 -16.26 3.53 5.47
C ALA A 47 -16.02 4.97 5.95
N GLU A 48 -16.46 5.30 7.16
CA GLU A 48 -16.36 6.63 7.75
C GLU A 48 -14.90 7.02 8.02
N THR A 49 -14.14 6.12 8.65
CA THR A 49 -12.70 6.33 8.90
C THR A 49 -11.94 6.42 7.59
N LEU A 50 -12.19 5.51 6.64
CA LEU A 50 -11.57 5.57 5.32
C LEU A 50 -11.88 6.89 4.60
N ARG A 51 -13.13 7.36 4.64
CA ARG A 51 -13.56 8.62 4.03
C ARG A 51 -12.81 9.81 4.63
N ALA A 52 -12.62 9.83 5.94
CA ALA A 52 -11.85 10.87 6.61
C ALA A 52 -10.40 10.90 6.11
N HIS A 53 -9.75 9.74 5.99
CA HIS A 53 -8.39 9.65 5.45
C HIS A 53 -8.30 10.12 3.99
N VAL A 54 -9.25 9.69 3.15
CA VAL A 54 -9.35 10.09 1.73
C VAL A 54 -9.50 11.60 1.59
N ASN A 55 -10.39 12.22 2.38
CA ASN A 55 -10.62 13.66 2.33
C ASN A 55 -9.36 14.44 2.73
N ALA A 56 -8.70 14.04 3.82
CA ALA A 56 -7.46 14.66 4.27
C ALA A 56 -6.32 14.53 3.24
N ALA A 57 -6.16 13.34 2.64
CA ALA A 57 -5.15 13.10 1.60
C ALA A 57 -5.39 13.96 0.35
N ARG A 58 -6.65 14.15 -0.06
CA ARG A 58 -7.02 15.02 -1.20
C ARG A 58 -6.74 16.49 -0.92
N GLU A 59 -7.14 16.98 0.25
CA GLU A 59 -6.94 18.38 0.65
C GLU A 59 -5.44 18.72 0.68
N LEU A 60 -4.63 17.83 1.25
CA LEU A 60 -3.19 18.03 1.40
C LEU A 60 -2.37 17.62 0.17
N LYS A 61 -3.00 17.01 -0.86
CA LYS A 61 -2.34 16.43 -2.04
C LYS A 61 -1.16 15.55 -1.65
N ALA A 62 -1.39 14.66 -0.69
CA ALA A 62 -0.34 13.88 -0.05
C ALA A 62 -0.55 12.38 -0.28
N PRO A 63 0.55 11.60 -0.42
CA PRO A 63 0.46 10.14 -0.44
C PRO A 63 0.02 9.60 0.93
N LEU A 64 -0.52 8.39 0.95
CA LEU A 64 -1.07 7.77 2.14
C LEU A 64 -0.76 6.26 2.20
N ILE A 65 -0.52 5.73 3.40
CA ILE A 65 -0.53 4.29 3.63
C ILE A 65 -1.79 3.95 4.42
N LEU A 66 -2.70 3.20 3.81
CA LEU A 66 -3.89 2.68 4.49
C LEU A 66 -3.54 1.36 5.16
N GLN A 67 -3.89 1.22 6.43
CA GLN A 67 -3.56 0.05 7.23
C GLN A 67 -4.81 -0.69 7.69
N THR A 68 -4.67 -2.02 7.81
CA THR A 68 -5.64 -2.87 8.50
C THR A 68 -4.90 -3.81 9.42
N THR A 69 -5.45 -4.11 10.58
CA THR A 69 -4.96 -5.19 11.45
C THR A 69 -5.69 -6.49 11.13
N GLU A 70 -5.23 -7.61 11.72
CA GLU A 70 -5.98 -8.88 11.69
C GLU A 70 -7.42 -8.72 12.17
N ALA A 71 -7.64 -7.99 13.28
CA ALA A 71 -8.98 -7.72 13.80
C ALA A 71 -9.85 -6.91 12.81
N THR A 72 -9.27 -5.96 12.07
CA THR A 72 -9.99 -5.26 11.00
C THR A 72 -10.38 -6.21 9.87
N ILE A 73 -9.48 -7.11 9.49
CA ILE A 73 -9.72 -8.10 8.42
C ILE A 73 -10.81 -9.08 8.85
N ASP A 74 -10.81 -9.51 10.11
CA ASP A 74 -11.85 -10.39 10.67
C ASP A 74 -13.22 -9.70 10.70
N TYR A 75 -13.26 -8.40 10.99
CA TYR A 75 -14.49 -7.62 11.02
C TYR A 75 -15.04 -7.28 9.63
N LEU A 76 -14.20 -6.70 8.75
CA LEU A 76 -14.64 -6.23 7.42
C LEU A 76 -14.64 -7.35 6.36
N GLY A 77 -13.79 -8.35 6.53
CA GLY A 77 -13.41 -9.28 5.48
C GLY A 77 -12.30 -8.72 4.58
N LEU A 78 -11.36 -9.61 4.22
CA LEU A 78 -10.17 -9.26 3.43
C LEU A 78 -10.51 -8.63 2.07
N GLY A 79 -11.46 -9.20 1.33
CA GLY A 79 -11.87 -8.69 0.02
C GLY A 79 -12.52 -7.30 0.09
N MET A 80 -13.29 -7.03 1.16
CA MET A 80 -13.89 -5.72 1.41
C MET A 80 -12.80 -4.68 1.65
N ALA A 81 -11.82 -4.99 2.53
CA ALA A 81 -10.71 -4.10 2.82
C ALA A 81 -9.92 -3.72 1.56
N VAL A 82 -9.62 -4.70 0.69
CA VAL A 82 -8.95 -4.46 -0.59
C VAL A 82 -9.79 -3.59 -1.51
N ALA A 83 -11.09 -3.90 -1.68
CA ALA A 83 -11.97 -3.14 -2.56
C ALA A 83 -12.12 -1.69 -2.09
N MET A 84 -12.27 -1.47 -0.79
CA MET A 84 -12.34 -0.15 -0.18
C MET A 84 -11.06 0.65 -0.40
N ALA A 85 -9.88 0.04 -0.21
CA ALA A 85 -8.60 0.70 -0.45
C ALA A 85 -8.38 1.07 -1.92
N ARG A 86 -8.80 0.21 -2.85
CA ARG A 86 -8.75 0.51 -4.30
C ARG A 86 -9.66 1.69 -4.66
N ALA A 87 -10.89 1.70 -4.17
CA ALA A 87 -11.81 2.82 -4.37
C ALA A 87 -11.24 4.13 -3.78
N ALA A 88 -10.58 4.06 -2.61
CA ALA A 88 -9.89 5.21 -2.03
C ALA A 88 -8.73 5.71 -2.92
N ALA A 89 -7.93 4.82 -3.51
CA ALA A 89 -6.84 5.21 -4.42
C ALA A 89 -7.38 5.91 -5.68
N GLU A 90 -8.47 5.38 -6.25
CA GLU A 90 -9.14 5.97 -7.41
C GLU A 90 -9.73 7.35 -7.10
N GLU A 91 -10.43 7.50 -5.98
CA GLU A 91 -11.09 8.76 -5.62
C GLU A 91 -10.09 9.85 -5.21
N THR A 92 -9.00 9.48 -4.54
CA THR A 92 -7.98 10.45 -4.11
C THR A 92 -7.13 10.98 -5.25
N GLY A 93 -6.84 10.13 -6.25
CA GLY A 93 -5.83 10.39 -7.27
C GLY A 93 -4.41 10.53 -6.70
N GLN A 94 -4.18 10.12 -5.44
CA GLN A 94 -2.87 10.14 -4.78
C GLN A 94 -2.26 8.73 -4.75
N LEU A 95 -0.96 8.64 -4.47
CA LEU A 95 -0.32 7.36 -4.23
C LEU A 95 -0.83 6.76 -2.91
N ILE A 96 -1.44 5.58 -3.00
CA ILE A 96 -1.94 4.82 -1.84
C ILE A 96 -1.34 3.42 -1.83
N ALA A 97 -0.84 3.00 -0.67
CA ALA A 97 -0.51 1.60 -0.38
C ALA A 97 -1.54 1.02 0.60
N LEU A 98 -1.84 -0.28 0.47
CA LEU A 98 -2.59 -1.03 1.48
C LEU A 98 -1.63 -1.93 2.24
N HIS A 99 -1.65 -1.82 3.56
CA HIS A 99 -0.68 -2.43 4.47
C HIS A 99 -1.34 -3.28 5.55
N LEU A 100 -0.86 -4.52 5.72
CA LEU A 100 -1.19 -5.34 6.89
C LEU A 100 -0.34 -4.87 8.05
N ASP A 101 -0.98 -4.34 9.08
CA ASP A 101 -0.34 -3.84 10.29
C ASP A 101 -0.32 -4.92 11.37
N HIS A 102 0.85 -5.13 11.98
CA HIS A 102 1.07 -6.15 13.01
C HIS A 102 0.64 -7.57 12.60
N GLY A 103 1.05 -8.03 11.40
CA GLY A 103 0.75 -9.38 10.93
C GLY A 103 1.38 -10.46 11.81
N GLY A 104 0.56 -11.19 12.56
CA GLY A 104 1.05 -12.17 13.54
C GLY A 104 1.62 -13.45 12.95
N THR A 105 1.37 -13.74 11.67
CA THR A 105 1.75 -15.00 11.02
C THR A 105 2.14 -14.83 9.55
N TYR A 106 3.00 -15.72 9.07
CA TYR A 106 3.33 -15.83 7.63
C TYR A 106 2.08 -16.04 6.77
N ASP A 107 1.18 -16.94 7.19
CA ASP A 107 -0.01 -17.29 6.41
C ASP A 107 -0.95 -16.08 6.26
N LEU A 108 -1.11 -15.27 7.30
CA LEU A 108 -1.89 -14.04 7.20
C LEU A 108 -1.24 -13.05 6.22
N ALA A 109 0.07 -12.83 6.32
CA ALA A 109 0.78 -11.94 5.42
C ALA A 109 0.68 -12.41 3.96
N ALA A 110 0.90 -13.70 3.70
CA ALA A 110 0.79 -14.31 2.37
C ALA A 110 -0.63 -14.14 1.80
N ARG A 111 -1.67 -14.45 2.59
CA ARG A 111 -3.07 -14.24 2.18
C ARG A 111 -3.38 -12.79 1.86
N CYS A 112 -2.83 -11.83 2.61
CA CYS A 112 -3.03 -10.41 2.35
C CYS A 112 -2.39 -9.99 1.02
N ILE A 113 -1.14 -10.43 0.77
CA ILE A 113 -0.44 -10.18 -0.49
C ILE A 113 -1.23 -10.77 -1.67
N ASP A 114 -1.66 -12.04 -1.56
CA ASP A 114 -2.44 -12.72 -2.61
C ASP A 114 -3.78 -12.00 -2.89
N ALA A 115 -4.41 -11.43 -1.87
CA ALA A 115 -5.64 -10.66 -2.02
C ALA A 115 -5.43 -9.27 -2.65
N GLY A 116 -4.19 -8.78 -2.68
CA GLY A 116 -3.83 -7.52 -3.32
C GLY A 116 -3.38 -6.41 -2.36
N TYR A 117 -2.94 -6.75 -1.15
CA TYR A 117 -2.15 -5.84 -0.32
C TYR A 117 -0.82 -5.56 -1.00
N THR A 118 -0.31 -4.34 -0.83
CA THR A 118 0.96 -3.91 -1.43
C THR A 118 2.06 -3.72 -0.39
N SER A 119 1.77 -4.05 0.87
CA SER A 119 2.70 -3.99 1.99
C SER A 119 2.21 -4.84 3.16
N VAL A 120 3.13 -5.36 3.97
CA VAL A 120 2.85 -6.11 5.21
C VAL A 120 3.93 -5.80 6.25
N MET A 121 3.59 -5.91 7.54
CA MET A 121 4.50 -5.83 8.69
C MET A 121 4.38 -7.10 9.52
#